data_AF-A0A850MDT8-F1
#
_entry.id   AF-A0A850MDT8-F1
#
_cell.length_a   1.000
_cell.length_b   1.000
_cell.length_c   1.000
_cell.angle_alpha   90.00
_cell.angle_beta   90.00
_cell.angle_gamma   90.00
#
_symmetry.space_group_name_H-M   'P 1'
#
loop_
_entity.id
_entity.type
_entity.pdbx_description
1 polymer ?
#
loop_
_entity_poly.entity_id
_entity_poly.type
_entity_poly.pdbx_seq_one_letter_code
_entity_poly.pdbx_strand_id
1 'polypeptide(L)'
;MSLSKGKAKDLMKRALKRDDLEEINRLILEYPFLIDEFNLDPYRWLDSEKAVICALGIMEDEMSGPARADDIVKSVIVDLRKNMSDIEVYAILDRMERQKFIMRRGYGYVLTAKGAEICDETLSKISID
;
A
#
# COMPACT_ATOMS: atom_id res chain seq x y z
N MET A 1 28.34 -0.93 -7.57
CA MET A 1 28.91 -1.82 -6.54
C MET A 1 27.83 -2.05 -5.51
N SER A 2 27.30 -3.28 -5.37
CA SER A 2 26.32 -3.57 -4.30
C SER A 2 27.03 -3.44 -2.95
N LEU A 3 26.44 -2.68 -2.03
CA LEU A 3 26.92 -2.65 -0.64
C LEU A 3 26.83 -4.06 -0.05
N SER A 4 27.78 -4.44 0.80
CA SER A 4 27.67 -5.70 1.53
C SER A 4 26.45 -5.66 2.45
N LYS A 5 25.77 -6.81 2.63
CA LYS A 5 24.59 -6.92 3.53
C LYS A 5 24.81 -6.25 4.89
N GLY A 6 26.01 -6.37 5.47
CA GLY A 6 26.37 -5.74 6.74
C GLY A 6 26.29 -4.21 6.70
N LYS A 7 26.82 -3.57 5.63
CA LYS A 7 26.80 -2.11 5.48
C LYS A 7 25.38 -1.57 5.30
N ALA A 8 24.53 -2.26 4.54
CA ALA A 8 23.13 -1.88 4.38
C ALA A 8 22.36 -1.92 5.72
N LYS A 9 22.59 -2.97 6.54
CA LYS A 9 22.03 -3.05 7.89
C LYS A 9 22.49 -1.91 8.80
N ASP A 10 23.77 -1.54 8.73
CA ASP A 10 24.32 -0.46 9.57
C ASP A 10 23.82 0.93 9.16
N LEU A 11 23.51 1.13 7.88
CA LEU A 11 22.84 2.35 7.40
C LEU A 11 21.40 2.40 7.89
N MET A 12 20.65 1.30 7.72
CA MET A 12 19.26 1.21 8.20
C MET A 12 19.14 1.46 9.71
N LYS A 13 20.02 0.87 10.52
CA LYS A 13 20.07 1.13 11.98
C LYS A 13 20.28 2.60 12.30
N ARG A 14 21.09 3.31 11.52
CA ARG A 14 21.38 4.73 11.73
C ARG A 14 20.19 5.61 11.32
N ALA A 15 19.55 5.29 10.19
CA ALA A 15 18.37 6.00 9.71
C ALA A 15 17.19 5.83 10.69
N LEU A 16 16.92 4.60 11.14
CA LEU A 16 15.91 4.31 12.17
C LEU A 16 16.17 5.05 13.49
N LYS A 17 17.43 5.10 13.94
CA LYS A 17 17.78 5.82 15.17
C LYS A 17 17.55 7.33 15.07
N ARG A 18 17.56 7.89 13.85
CA ARG A 18 17.35 9.30 13.57
C ARG A 18 15.91 9.64 13.19
N ASP A 19 15.04 8.64 13.04
CA ASP A 19 13.70 8.77 12.47
C ASP A 19 13.71 9.43 11.07
N ASP A 20 14.75 9.15 10.29
CA ASP A 20 14.94 9.70 8.95
C ASP A 20 14.15 8.88 7.92
N LEU A 21 12.87 9.23 7.75
CA LEU A 21 11.94 8.50 6.88
C LEU A 21 12.38 8.50 5.40
N GLU A 22 12.99 9.58 4.92
CA GLU A 22 13.51 9.65 3.55
C GLU A 22 14.66 8.66 3.35
N GLU A 23 15.62 8.61 4.29
CA GLU A 23 16.73 7.66 4.21
C GLU A 23 16.25 6.21 4.37
N ILE A 24 15.28 5.94 5.25
CA ILE A 24 14.66 4.62 5.40
C ILE A 24 14.02 4.18 4.09
N ASN A 25 13.19 5.03 3.47
CA ASN A 25 12.51 4.71 2.21
C ASN A 25 13.51 4.44 1.09
N ARG A 26 14.52 5.29 0.95
CA ARG A 26 15.58 5.09 -0.05
C ARG A 26 16.32 3.77 0.15
N LEU A 27 16.66 3.41 1.39
CA LEU A 27 17.34 2.15 1.71
C LEU A 27 16.44 0.93 1.47
N ILE A 28 15.14 1.04 1.71
CA ILE A 28 14.18 -0.03 1.41
C ILE A 28 14.10 -0.27 -0.11
N LEU A 29 14.03 0.79 -0.92
CA LEU A 29 14.02 0.69 -2.38
C LEU A 29 15.30 0.03 -2.92
N GLU A 30 16.46 0.43 -2.37
CA GLU A 30 17.76 -0.10 -2.79
C GLU A 30 18.01 -1.53 -2.27
N TYR A 31 17.45 -1.86 -1.10
CA TYR A 31 17.66 -3.14 -0.40
C TYR A 31 16.36 -3.67 0.25
N PRO A 32 15.41 -4.22 -0.54
CA PRO A 32 14.08 -4.62 -0.04
C PRO A 32 14.11 -5.66 1.10
N PHE A 33 15.15 -6.49 1.18
CA PHE A 33 15.32 -7.47 2.27
C PHE A 33 15.41 -6.82 3.66
N LEU A 34 15.69 -5.52 3.74
CA LEU A 34 15.72 -4.77 5.00
C LEU A 34 14.33 -4.65 5.64
N ILE A 35 13.26 -4.71 4.85
CA ILE A 35 11.88 -4.69 5.37
C ILE A 35 11.68 -5.86 6.34
N ASP A 36 11.97 -7.08 5.90
CA ASP A 36 11.74 -8.27 6.71
C ASP A 36 12.76 -8.38 7.85
N GLU A 37 14.03 -8.00 7.61
CA GLU A 37 15.09 -8.04 8.63
C GLU A 37 14.80 -7.12 9.83
N PHE A 38 14.23 -5.93 9.58
CA PHE A 38 13.92 -4.95 10.61
C PHE A 38 12.44 -4.89 10.97
N ASN A 39 11.63 -5.78 10.39
CA ASN A 39 10.17 -5.80 10.51
C ASN A 39 9.55 -4.41 10.28
N LEU A 40 9.97 -3.75 9.19
CA LEU A 40 9.51 -2.41 8.83
C LEU A 40 8.13 -2.48 8.20
N ASP A 41 7.32 -1.47 8.48
CA ASP A 41 6.08 -1.19 7.77
C ASP A 41 6.30 0.05 6.88
N PRO A 42 6.73 -0.12 5.61
CA PRO A 42 7.00 1.01 4.71
C PRO A 42 5.75 1.84 4.42
N TYR A 43 4.58 1.25 4.63
CA TYR A 43 3.29 1.89 4.39
C TYR A 43 2.66 2.38 5.68
N ARG A 44 3.37 2.44 6.82
CA ARG A 44 2.79 2.89 8.09
C ARG A 44 2.06 4.23 8.00
N TRP A 45 2.54 5.13 7.15
CA TRP A 45 1.95 6.45 6.88
C TRP A 45 0.62 6.39 6.11
N LEU A 46 0.36 5.28 5.40
CA LEU A 46 -0.85 5.05 4.63
C LEU A 46 -2.02 4.74 5.57
N ASP A 47 -3.01 5.61 5.63
CA ASP A 47 -4.21 5.33 6.40
C ASP A 47 -5.02 4.17 5.79
N SER A 48 -5.87 3.52 6.61
CA SER A 48 -6.61 2.33 6.19
C SER A 48 -7.57 2.57 5.04
N GLU A 49 -8.19 3.76 4.94
CA GLU A 49 -9.13 4.05 3.86
C GLU A 49 -8.39 4.20 2.53
N LYS A 50 -7.27 4.93 2.53
CA LYS A 50 -6.39 5.04 1.36
C LYS A 50 -5.77 3.71 0.99
N ALA A 51 -5.39 2.87 1.95
CA ALA A 51 -4.89 1.53 1.65
C ALA A 51 -5.93 0.70 0.88
N VAL A 52 -7.20 0.73 1.30
CA VAL A 52 -8.27 0.01 0.59
C VAL A 52 -8.53 0.60 -0.80
N ILE A 53 -8.49 1.94 -0.96
CA ILE A 53 -8.63 2.60 -2.27
C ILE A 53 -7.48 2.21 -3.21
N CYS A 54 -6.23 2.26 -2.73
CA CYS A 54 -5.05 1.90 -3.51
C CYS A 54 -5.06 0.42 -3.89
N ALA A 55 -5.39 -0.47 -2.95
CA ALA A 55 -5.53 -1.90 -3.23
C ALA A 55 -6.58 -2.16 -4.31
N LEU A 56 -7.72 -1.46 -4.27
CA LEU A 56 -8.71 -1.54 -5.34
C LEU A 56 -8.15 -1.05 -6.68
N GLY A 57 -7.46 0.09 -6.73
CA GLY A 57 -6.89 0.62 -7.96
C GLY A 57 -5.86 -0.32 -8.60
N ILE A 58 -4.93 -0.84 -7.79
CA ILE A 58 -3.93 -1.82 -8.24
C ILE A 58 -4.64 -3.06 -8.83
N MET A 59 -5.64 -3.59 -8.14
CA MET A 59 -6.38 -4.78 -8.61
C MET A 59 -7.24 -4.50 -9.85
N GLU A 60 -7.83 -3.32 -9.96
CA GLU A 60 -8.60 -2.92 -11.15
C GLU A 60 -7.70 -2.86 -12.39
N ASP A 61 -6.50 -2.29 -12.25
CA ASP A 61 -5.51 -2.22 -13.33
C ASP A 61 -4.97 -3.62 -13.70
N GLU A 62 -4.59 -4.43 -12.72
CA GLU A 62 -4.07 -5.79 -12.96
C GLU A 62 -5.09 -6.71 -13.63
N MET A 63 -6.36 -6.61 -13.23
CA MET A 63 -7.44 -7.42 -13.81
C MET A 63 -8.05 -6.81 -15.07
N SER A 64 -7.71 -5.55 -15.40
CA SER A 64 -8.37 -4.76 -16.45
C SER A 64 -9.91 -4.79 -16.31
N GLY A 65 -10.41 -4.70 -15.08
CA GLY A 65 -11.83 -4.88 -14.78
C GLY A 65 -12.16 -4.85 -13.28
N PRO A 66 -13.43 -5.07 -12.90
CA PRO A 66 -13.86 -4.95 -11.50
C PRO A 66 -13.13 -5.93 -10.58
N ALA A 67 -12.59 -5.42 -9.47
CA ALA A 67 -11.87 -6.21 -8.48
C ALA A 67 -12.83 -6.84 -7.46
N ARG A 68 -12.61 -8.11 -7.10
CA ARG A 68 -13.41 -8.77 -6.05
C ARG A 68 -12.93 -8.32 -4.68
N ALA A 69 -13.84 -8.33 -3.71
CA ALA A 69 -13.52 -7.96 -2.34
C ALA A 69 -12.38 -8.79 -1.75
N ASP A 70 -12.37 -10.11 -1.98
CA ASP A 70 -11.32 -11.00 -1.49
C ASP A 70 -9.93 -10.66 -2.05
N ASP A 71 -9.86 -10.18 -3.29
CA ASP A 71 -8.60 -9.80 -3.92
C ASP A 71 -8.11 -8.45 -3.38
N ILE A 72 -9.04 -7.51 -3.13
CA ILE A 72 -8.75 -6.25 -2.44
C ILE A 72 -8.25 -6.52 -1.02
N VAL A 73 -8.89 -7.42 -0.27
CA VAL A 73 -8.49 -7.82 1.09
C VAL A 73 -7.05 -8.37 1.09
N LYS A 74 -6.75 -9.28 0.16
CA LYS A 74 -5.39 -9.82 0.03
C LYS A 74 -4.38 -8.72 -0.25
N SER A 75 -4.69 -7.81 -1.17
CA SER A 75 -3.75 -6.75 -1.53
C SER A 75 -3.51 -5.77 -0.37
N VAL A 76 -4.54 -5.43 0.41
CA VAL A 76 -4.40 -4.60 1.63
C VAL A 76 -3.47 -5.27 2.66
N ILE A 77 -3.66 -6.56 2.92
CA ILE A 77 -2.93 -7.28 3.98
C ILE A 77 -1.52 -7.65 3.53
N VAL A 78 -1.36 -8.11 2.29
CA VAL A 78 -0.10 -8.67 1.79
C VAL A 78 0.75 -7.60 1.14
N ASP A 79 0.20 -6.88 0.16
CA ASP A 79 0.97 -5.94 -0.67
C ASP A 79 1.20 -4.62 0.09
N LEU A 80 0.15 -4.09 0.71
CA LEU A 80 0.20 -2.87 1.52
C LEU A 80 0.53 -3.12 2.99
N ARG A 81 0.79 -4.38 3.36
CA ARG A 81 1.23 -4.84 4.70
C ARG A 81 0.39 -4.30 5.86
N LYS A 82 -0.92 -4.09 5.64
CA LYS A 82 -1.82 -3.60 6.69
C LYS A 82 -2.31 -4.74 7.58
N ASN A 83 -2.13 -4.55 8.88
CA ASN A 83 -2.74 -5.41 9.88
C ASN A 83 -4.23 -5.07 10.04
N MET A 84 -5.04 -5.54 9.11
CA MET A 84 -6.49 -5.36 9.09
C MET A 84 -7.16 -6.72 8.90
N SER A 85 -8.29 -6.91 9.56
CA SER A 85 -9.17 -8.06 9.32
C SER A 85 -10.00 -7.85 8.05
N ASP A 86 -10.43 -8.95 7.45
CA ASP A 86 -11.35 -8.95 6.32
C ASP A 86 -12.58 -8.07 6.61
N ILE A 87 -13.16 -8.20 7.81
CA ILE A 87 -14.34 -7.45 8.25
C ILE A 87 -14.09 -5.93 8.21
N GLU A 88 -12.91 -5.47 8.62
CA GLU A 88 -12.54 -4.05 8.58
C GLU A 88 -12.41 -3.55 7.14
N VAL A 89 -11.80 -4.33 6.26
CA VAL A 89 -11.71 -4.00 4.83
C VAL A 89 -13.10 -3.93 4.21
N TYR A 90 -13.96 -4.92 4.48
CA TYR A 90 -15.35 -4.93 4.02
C TYR A 90 -16.14 -3.70 4.51
N ALA A 91 -15.97 -3.31 5.77
CA ALA A 91 -16.61 -2.14 6.33
C ALA A 91 -16.12 -0.83 5.69
N ILE A 92 -14.85 -0.75 5.31
CA ILE A 92 -14.32 0.39 4.57
C ILE A 92 -14.86 0.41 3.15
N LEU A 93 -14.92 -0.73 2.44
CA LEU A 93 -15.52 -0.81 1.11
C LEU A 93 -16.97 -0.31 1.10
N ASP A 94 -17.80 -0.74 2.05
CA ASP A 94 -19.20 -0.26 2.18
C ASP A 94 -19.25 1.26 2.40
N ARG A 95 -18.38 1.79 3.26
CA ARG A 95 -18.30 3.24 3.52
C ARG A 95 -17.86 4.03 2.29
N MET A 96 -16.84 3.55 1.58
CA MET A 96 -16.32 4.18 0.36
C MET A 96 -17.34 4.15 -0.77
N GLU A 97 -18.12 3.08 -0.88
CA GLU A 97 -19.23 2.98 -1.84
C GLU A 97 -20.31 4.03 -1.53
N ARG A 98 -20.71 4.16 -0.26
CA ARG A 98 -21.68 5.19 0.18
C ARG A 98 -21.18 6.62 -0.05
N GLN A 99 -19.88 6.84 0.12
CA GLN A 99 -19.22 8.13 -0.13
C GLN A 99 -18.92 8.39 -1.61
N LYS A 100 -19.28 7.45 -2.49
CA LYS A 100 -19.08 7.49 -3.95
C LYS A 100 -17.62 7.61 -4.37
N PHE A 101 -16.71 7.02 -3.61
CA PHE A 101 -15.32 6.84 -4.05
C PHE A 101 -15.17 5.60 -4.93
N ILE A 102 -15.93 4.55 -4.61
CA ILE A 102 -15.99 3.31 -5.38
C ILE A 102 -17.43 3.03 -5.79
N MET A 103 -17.63 2.11 -6.74
CA MET A 103 -18.95 1.61 -7.08
C MET A 103 -18.91 0.13 -7.44
N ARG A 104 -20.00 -0.59 -7.18
CA ARG A 104 -20.15 -1.96 -7.66
C ARG A 104 -20.34 -2.00 -9.18
N ARG A 105 -19.63 -2.92 -9.82
CA ARG A 105 -19.78 -3.23 -11.24
C ARG A 105 -19.69 -4.74 -11.43
N GLY A 106 -20.83 -5.36 -11.73
CA GLY A 106 -20.92 -6.81 -11.88
C GLY A 106 -20.58 -7.53 -10.58
N TYR A 107 -19.53 -8.35 -10.62
CA TYR A 107 -19.10 -9.19 -9.48
C TYR A 107 -18.14 -8.48 -8.50
N GLY A 108 -17.73 -7.25 -8.79
CA GLY A 108 -16.67 -6.57 -8.05
C GLY A 108 -16.91 -5.07 -7.88
N TYR A 109 -15.85 -4.36 -7.50
CA TYR A 109 -15.81 -2.92 -7.34
C TYR A 109 -14.90 -2.29 -8.40
N VAL A 110 -15.16 -1.04 -8.71
CA VAL A 110 -14.30 -0.17 -9.52
C VAL A 110 -14.19 1.19 -8.85
N LEU A 111 -13.10 1.90 -9.11
CA LEU A 111 -12.93 3.28 -8.72
C LEU A 111 -13.88 4.17 -9.53
N THR A 112 -14.48 5.15 -8.84
CA THR A 112 -15.05 6.31 -9.52
C THR A 112 -13.94 7.30 -9.84
N ALA A 113 -14.21 8.34 -10.64
CA ALA A 113 -13.24 9.41 -10.89
C ALA A 113 -12.69 10.03 -9.59
N LYS A 114 -13.53 10.17 -8.55
CA LYS A 114 -13.14 10.70 -7.24
C LYS A 114 -12.23 9.73 -6.46
N GLY A 115 -12.51 8.43 -6.57
CA GLY A 115 -11.66 7.40 -5.97
C GLY A 115 -10.31 7.28 -6.68
N ALA A 116 -10.31 7.35 -8.01
CA ALA A 116 -9.12 7.34 -8.84
C ALA A 116 -8.17 8.50 -8.51
N GLU A 117 -8.68 9.72 -8.33
CA GLU A 117 -7.86 10.87 -7.93
C GLU A 117 -7.09 10.62 -6.62
N ILE A 118 -7.77 10.08 -5.59
CA ILE A 118 -7.13 9.74 -4.31
C ILE A 118 -6.13 8.59 -4.49
N CYS A 119 -6.49 7.59 -5.29
CA CYS A 119 -5.65 6.45 -5.60
C CYS A 119 -4.34 6.92 -6.23
N ASP A 120 -4.41 7.71 -7.29
CA ASP A 120 -3.27 8.24 -8.02
C ASP A 120 -2.39 9.14 -7.14
N GLU A 121 -3.00 10.07 -6.39
CA GLU A 121 -2.27 10.94 -5.46
C GLU A 121 -1.50 10.13 -4.41
N THR A 122 -2.08 9.01 -3.96
CA THR A 122 -1.48 8.17 -2.93
C THR A 122 -0.42 7.25 -3.52
N LEU A 123 -0.69 6.59 -4.65
CA LEU A 123 0.26 5.71 -5.32
C LEU A 123 1.49 6.46 -5.83
N SER A 124 1.36 7.74 -6.23
CA SER A 124 2.52 8.58 -6.57
C SER A 124 3.51 8.79 -5.44
N LYS A 125 3.09 8.58 -4.17
CA LYS A 125 3.97 8.64 -2.99
C LYS A 125 4.60 7.28 -2.66
N ILE A 126 4.06 6.20 -3.24
CA ILE A 126 4.57 4.83 -3.10
C ILE A 126 5.58 4.55 -4.22
N SER A 127 5.22 4.89 -5.45
CA SER A 127 6.09 4.89 -6.61
C SER A 127 6.93 6.17 -6.60
N ILE A 128 8.00 6.17 -5.80
CA ILE A 128 9.05 7.18 -5.95
C ILE A 128 9.81 6.82 -7.24
N ASP A 129 9.60 7.62 -8.29
CA ASP A 129 10.46 7.68 -9.48
C ASP A 129 11.92 8.03 -9.11
#